data_AF-A0A7W0RC19-F1
#
_entry.id   AF-A0A7W0RC19-F1
#
_cell.length_a   1.000
_cell.length_b   1.000
_cell.length_c   1.000
_cell.angle_alpha   90.00
_cell.angle_beta   90.00
_cell.angle_gamma   90.00
#
_symmetry.space_group_name_H-M   'P 1'
#
loop_
_entity.id
_entity.type
_entity.pdbx_description
1 polymer ?
#
loop_
_entity_poly.entity_id
_entity_poly.type
_entity_poly.pdbx_seq_one_letter_code
_entity_poly.pdbx_strand_id
1 'polypeptide(L)'
;MVMNSNTSHITVRWATQHDEAALRRLAFLDSVRPVAGPALIAARDGEMLAALPLRSRKPIADPFAPTGDLVELLEMRAGQMADSNVHELPRHTARLGRLAVRGR
;
A
#
# COMPACT_ATOMS: atom_id res chain seq x y z
N MET A 1 -25.58 -25.25 -16.99
CA MET A 1 -25.70 -23.78 -16.84
C MET A 1 -24.56 -23.36 -15.93
N VAL A 2 -23.42 -22.95 -16.49
CA VAL A 2 -22.28 -22.48 -15.69
C VAL A 2 -22.60 -21.07 -15.22
N MET A 3 -22.76 -20.89 -13.92
CA MET A 3 -22.91 -19.57 -13.32
C MET A 3 -21.51 -18.95 -13.28
N ASN A 4 -21.20 -18.08 -14.24
CA ASN A 4 -19.94 -17.35 -14.25
C ASN A 4 -19.95 -16.35 -13.09
N SER A 5 -19.48 -16.78 -11.92
CA SER A 5 -19.09 -15.87 -10.84
C SER A 5 -17.93 -15.03 -11.35
N ASN A 6 -18.21 -13.82 -11.84
CA ASN A 6 -17.24 -12.83 -12.34
C ASN A 6 -16.35 -12.29 -11.19
N THR A 7 -15.67 -13.20 -10.49
CA THR A 7 -14.79 -12.90 -9.37
C THR A 7 -13.51 -12.31 -9.95
N SER A 8 -13.48 -10.99 -10.10
CA SER A 8 -12.28 -10.30 -10.57
C SER A 8 -11.19 -10.48 -9.51
N HIS A 9 -10.06 -11.09 -9.87
CA HIS A 9 -8.99 -11.34 -8.91
C HIS A 9 -8.17 -10.06 -8.71
N ILE A 10 -8.18 -9.52 -7.50
CA ILE A 10 -7.40 -8.32 -7.14
C ILE A 10 -6.13 -8.78 -6.42
N THR A 11 -4.98 -8.32 -6.91
CA THR A 11 -3.67 -8.61 -6.32
C THR A 11 -3.00 -7.31 -5.92
N VAL A 12 -2.59 -7.22 -4.66
CA VAL A 12 -1.78 -6.11 -4.14
C VAL A 12 -0.37 -6.60 -3.88
N ARG A 13 0.63 -5.98 -4.51
CA ARG A 13 2.04 -6.37 -4.38
C ARG A 13 2.96 -5.16 -4.30
N TRP A 14 4.18 -5.40 -3.87
CA TRP A 14 5.25 -4.41 -3.92
C TRP A 14 5.69 -4.16 -5.36
N ALA A 15 5.92 -2.90 -5.69
CA ALA A 15 6.58 -2.51 -6.91
C ALA A 15 8.03 -3.00 -6.92
N THR A 16 8.42 -3.62 -8.02
CA THR A 16 9.80 -4.01 -8.28
C THR A 16 10.43 -3.04 -9.28
N GLN A 17 11.75 -3.13 -9.49
CA GLN A 17 12.43 -2.34 -10.51
C GLN A 17 11.90 -2.62 -11.94
N HIS A 18 11.36 -3.81 -12.18
CA HIS A 18 10.76 -4.19 -13.45
C HIS A 18 9.43 -3.46 -13.72
N ASP A 19 8.75 -3.00 -12.68
CA ASP A 19 7.47 -2.29 -12.77
C ASP A 19 7.65 -0.78 -13.04
N GLU A 20 8.89 -0.27 -13.00
CA GLU A 20 9.17 1.17 -13.13
C GLU A 20 8.65 1.75 -14.46
N ALA A 21 8.78 1.01 -15.56
CA ALA A 21 8.26 1.42 -16.86
C ALA A 21 6.72 1.49 -16.88
N ALA A 22 6.04 0.53 -16.24
CA ALA A 22 4.59 0.51 -16.12
C ALA A 22 4.07 1.62 -15.20
N LEU A 23 4.74 1.86 -14.08
CA LEU A 23 4.45 2.97 -13.17
C LEU A 23 4.63 4.35 -13.83
N ARG A 24 5.67 4.50 -14.66
CA ARG A 24 5.88 5.73 -15.45
C ARG A 24 4.76 5.95 -16.47
N ARG A 25 4.28 4.88 -17.10
CA ARG A 25 3.14 4.94 -18.02
C ARG A 25 1.85 5.33 -17.29
N LEU A 26 1.58 4.71 -16.15
CA LEU A 26 0.42 5.03 -15.32
C LEU A 26 0.46 6.48 -14.82
N ALA A 27 1.63 6.94 -14.36
CA ALA A 27 1.84 8.33 -13.96
C ALA A 27 1.62 9.32 -15.12
N PHE A 28 2.01 8.94 -16.35
CA PHE A 28 1.74 9.75 -17.53
C PHE A 28 0.24 9.82 -17.86
N LEU A 29 -0.50 8.71 -17.72
CA LEU A 29 -1.95 8.66 -17.94
C LEU A 29 -2.71 9.53 -16.92
N ASP A 30 -2.29 9.49 -15.65
CA ASP A 30 -2.83 10.32 -14.57
C ASP A 30 -2.25 11.76 -14.57
N SER A 31 -1.37 12.08 -15.53
CA SER A 31 -0.72 13.39 -15.69
C SER A 31 0.03 13.87 -14.43
N VAL A 32 0.65 12.93 -13.70
CA VAL A 32 1.44 13.16 -12.49
C VAL A 32 2.93 12.87 -12.71
N ARG A 33 3.77 13.29 -11.76
CA ARG A 33 5.21 13.00 -11.81
C ARG A 33 5.47 11.50 -11.71
N PRO A 34 6.49 10.98 -12.40
CA PRO A 34 6.86 9.57 -12.32
C PRO A 34 7.19 9.18 -10.88
N VAL A 35 6.59 8.07 -10.43
CA VAL A 35 6.87 7.50 -9.12
C VAL A 35 8.29 6.94 -9.12
N ALA A 36 9.11 7.46 -8.20
CA ALA A 36 10.42 6.92 -7.92
C ALA A 36 10.45 6.29 -6.53
N GLY A 37 10.99 5.07 -6.45
CA GLY A 37 11.17 4.34 -5.20
C GLY A 37 10.01 3.39 -4.85
N PRO A 38 9.93 2.95 -3.58
CA PRO A 38 9.00 1.88 -3.19
C PRO A 38 7.55 2.33 -3.29
N ALA A 39 6.76 1.54 -4.02
CA ALA A 39 5.34 1.72 -4.22
C ALA A 39 4.59 0.40 -4.03
N LEU A 40 3.32 0.49 -3.69
CA LEU A 40 2.39 -0.64 -3.79
C LEU A 40 1.67 -0.58 -5.12
N ILE A 41 1.38 -1.74 -5.68
CA ILE A 41 0.69 -1.88 -6.96
C ILE A 41 -0.55 -2.71 -6.72
N ALA A 42 -1.69 -2.22 -7.18
CA ALA A 42 -2.93 -2.98 -7.29
C ALA A 42 -3.16 -3.37 -8.74
N ALA A 43 -3.27 -4.67 -8.97
CA ALA A 43 -3.60 -5.25 -10.25
C ALA A 43 -4.94 -5.99 -10.17
N ARG A 44 -5.78 -5.82 -11.19
CA ARG A 44 -7.04 -6.56 -11.36
C ARG A 44 -6.89 -7.47 -12.56
N ASP A 45 -7.11 -8.77 -12.37
CA ASP A 45 -6.95 -9.79 -13.42
C ASP A 45 -5.54 -9.79 -14.07
N GLY A 46 -4.53 -9.35 -13.32
CA GLY A 46 -3.15 -9.24 -13.80
C GLY A 46 -2.79 -7.90 -14.45
N GLU A 47 -3.77 -7.02 -14.69
CA GLU A 47 -3.55 -5.68 -15.23
C GLU A 47 -3.30 -4.67 -14.10
N MET A 48 -2.20 -3.92 -14.20
CA MET A 48 -1.87 -2.83 -13.26
C MET A 48 -2.80 -1.65 -13.51
N LEU A 49 -3.65 -1.34 -12.54
CA LEU A 49 -4.65 -0.27 -12.66
C LEU A 49 -4.43 0.85 -11.64
N ALA A 50 -3.78 0.57 -10.51
CA ALA A 50 -3.47 1.59 -9.52
C ALA A 50 -2.14 1.30 -8.82
N ALA A 51 -1.50 2.37 -8.36
CA ALA A 51 -0.27 2.31 -7.60
C ALA A 51 -0.24 3.38 -6.50
N LEU A 52 0.32 3.05 -5.34
CA LEU A 52 0.50 3.95 -4.22
C LEU A 52 1.99 4.08 -3.87
N PRO A 53 2.65 5.19 -4.23
CA PRO A 53 3.99 5.49 -3.75
C PRO A 53 4.02 5.69 -2.24
N LEU A 54 4.85 4.92 -1.53
CA LEU A 54 4.95 5.02 -0.07
C LEU A 54 5.64 6.30 0.40
N ARG A 55 6.46 6.92 -0.45
CA ARG A 55 7.16 8.18 -0.15
C ARG A 55 6.22 9.40 -0.25
N SER A 56 5.48 9.51 -1.34
CA SER A 56 4.59 10.65 -1.60
C SER A 56 3.19 10.46 -1.03
N ARG A 57 2.78 9.23 -0.72
CA ARG A 57 1.45 8.86 -0.21
C ARG A 57 0.27 9.36 -1.06
N LYS A 58 0.53 9.73 -2.32
CA LYS A 58 -0.50 10.14 -3.26
C LYS A 58 -0.76 8.96 -4.20
N PRO A 59 -1.93 8.31 -4.13
CA PRO A 59 -2.27 7.24 -5.06
C PRO A 59 -2.31 7.77 -6.49
N ILE A 60 -1.93 6.91 -7.42
CA ILE A 60 -1.99 7.11 -8.85
C ILE A 60 -2.83 5.99 -9.40
N ALA A 61 -3.84 6.30 -10.17
CA ALA A 61 -4.75 5.31 -10.71
C ALA A 61 -5.01 5.59 -12.18
N ASP A 62 -5.43 4.57 -12.92
CA ASP A 62 -5.87 4.75 -14.28
C ASP A 62 -7.21 5.52 -14.26
N PRO A 63 -7.30 6.72 -14.86
CA PRO A 63 -8.53 7.53 -14.85
C PRO A 63 -9.58 7.03 -15.85
N PHE A 64 -9.22 6.11 -16.74
CA PHE A 64 -10.10 5.53 -17.76
C PHE A 64 -10.76 4.22 -17.28
N ALA A 65 -10.36 3.70 -16.11
CA ALA A 65 -10.94 2.53 -15.49
C ALA A 65 -11.55 2.86 -14.10
N PRO A 66 -12.57 2.11 -13.64
CA PRO A 66 -13.13 2.26 -12.30
C PRO A 66 -12.15 1.69 -11.25
N THR A 67 -11.22 2.53 -10.82
CA THR A 67 -10.09 2.17 -9.94
C THR A 67 -10.28 2.58 -8.48
N GLY A 68 -11.43 3.17 -8.12
CA GLY A 68 -11.70 3.66 -6.76
C GLY A 68 -11.53 2.59 -5.67
N ASP A 69 -12.07 1.39 -5.88
CA ASP A 69 -11.93 0.25 -4.95
C ASP A 69 -10.47 -0.18 -4.77
N LEU A 70 -9.68 -0.13 -5.85
CA LEU A 70 -8.25 -0.45 -5.81
C LEU A 70 -7.44 0.59 -5.05
N VAL A 71 -7.80 1.87 -5.19
CA VAL A 71 -7.18 2.97 -4.45
C VAL A 71 -7.46 2.82 -2.95
N GLU A 72 -8.72 2.59 -2.57
CA GLU A 72 -9.08 2.37 -1.16
C GLU A 72 -8.34 1.15 -0.57
N LEU A 73 -8.23 0.05 -1.31
CA LEU A 73 -7.44 -1.12 -0.91
C LEU A 73 -5.96 -0.78 -0.69
N LEU A 74 -5.36 0.01 -1.59
CA LEU A 74 -3.96 0.44 -1.46
C LEU A 74 -3.77 1.34 -0.24
N GLU A 75 -4.68 2.28 0.01
CA GLU A 75 -4.62 3.19 1.15
C GLU A 75 -4.78 2.44 2.47
N MET A 76 -5.76 1.54 2.58
CA MET A 76 -5.92 0.67 3.74
C MET A 76 -4.65 -0.16 4.00
N ARG A 77 -4.08 -0.75 2.94
CA ARG A 77 -2.86 -1.56 3.05
C ARG A 77 -1.65 -0.73 3.49
N ALA A 78 -1.48 0.47 2.97
CA ALA A 78 -0.41 1.37 3.38
C ALA A 78 -0.57 1.82 4.85
N GLY A 79 -1.81 2.05 5.30
CA GLY A 79 -2.12 2.32 6.71
C GLY A 79 -1.69 1.18 7.63
N GLN A 80 -2.01 -0.07 7.28
CA GLN A 80 -1.60 -1.26 8.06
C GLN A 80 -0.07 -1.41 8.14
N MET A 81 0.65 -1.09 7.07
CA MET A 81 2.12 -1.14 7.06
C MET A 81 2.74 -0.05 7.92
N ALA A 82 2.18 1.16 7.90
CA ALA A 82 2.63 2.25 8.76
C ALA A 82 2.40 1.94 10.25
N ASP A 83 1.27 1.31 10.57
CA ASP A 83 0.94 0.87 11.94
C ASP A 83 1.86 -0.27 12.42
N SER A 84 2.20 -1.21 11.54
CA SER A 84 3.15 -2.29 11.86
C SER A 84 4.56 -1.74 12.15
N ASN A 85 4.99 -0.72 11.41
CA ASN A 85 6.30 -0.07 11.57
C ASN A 85 6.41 0.79 12.85
N VAL A 86 5.30 1.19 13.48
CA VAL A 86 5.34 1.86 14.80
C VAL A 86 5.32 0.86 15.96
N HIS A 87 4.92 -0.39 15.73
CA HIS A 87 4.92 -1.45 16.72
C HIS A 87 6.28 -2.14 16.91
N GLU A 88 7.26 -1.86 16.05
CA GLU A 88 8.66 -2.33 16.14
C GLU A 88 9.58 -1.41 16.98
N LEU A 89 8.98 -0.49 17.74
CA LEU A 89 9.63 0.14 18.90
C LEU A 89 9.73 -0.88 20.06
N PRO A 90 10.86 -0.93 20.81
CA PRO A 90 11.42 -2.17 21.36
C PRO A 90 10.60 -2.75 22.52
N ARG A 91 9.98 -3.91 22.32
CA ARG A 91 9.34 -4.72 23.38
C ARG A 91 10.33 -5.57 24.20
N HIS A 92 11.63 -5.23 24.20
CA HIS A 92 12.69 -6.04 24.81
C HIS A 92 13.30 -5.49 26.11
N THR A 93 12.61 -4.58 26.80
CA THR A 93 12.99 -4.14 28.17
C THR A 93 11.81 -4.14 29.13
N ALA A 94 11.06 -5.24 29.18
CA ALA A 94 10.37 -5.60 30.42
C ALA A 94 11.38 -6.24 31.38
N ARG A 95 11.95 -5.45 32.31
CA ARG A 95 12.28 -5.84 33.71
C ARG A 95 13.10 -4.74 34.41
N LEU A 96 12.73 -4.45 35.67
CA LEU A 96 13.27 -3.47 36.64
C LEU A 96 12.61 -2.08 36.54
N GLY A 97 11.89 -1.56 37.54
CA GLY A 97 11.72 -2.01 38.91
C GLY A 97 10.43 -1.46 39.51
N ARG A 98 9.71 -2.38 40.15
CA ARG A 98 8.67 -2.14 41.14
C ARG A 98 9.38 -1.86 42.47
N LEU A 99 9.43 -0.61 42.93
CA LEU A 99 9.66 -0.12 44.31
C LEU A 99 9.95 1.40 44.20
N ALA A 100 9.48 2.32 45.02
CA ALA A 100 8.89 2.25 46.33
C ALA A 100 8.06 3.53 46.60
N VAL A 101 7.00 3.36 47.39
CA VAL A 101 6.49 4.25 48.44
C VAL A 101 7.08 5.67 48.48
N ARG A 102 6.20 6.67 48.47
CA ARG A 102 6.50 7.99 49.03
C ARG A 102 5.43 8.36 50.05
N GLY A 103 5.75 8.12 51.31
CA GLY A 103 5.10 8.77 52.44
C GLY A 103 5.90 10.02 52.82
N ARG A 104 5.20 11.12 53.04
CA ARG A 104 5.37 12.03 54.17
C ARG A 104 4.19 12.97 54.25
#